data_AF-A0A1I2B3C9-F1
#
_entry.id   AF-A0A1I2B3C9-F1
#
_cell.length_a   1.000
_cell.length_b   1.000
_cell.length_c   1.000
_cell.angle_alpha   90.00
_cell.angle_beta   90.00
_cell.angle_gamma   90.00
#
_symmetry.space_group_name_H-M   'P 1'
#
loop_
_entity.id
_entity.type
_entity.pdbx_description
1 polymer ?
#
loop_
_entity_poly.entity_id
_entity_poly.type
_entity_poly.pdbx_seq_one_letter_code
_entity_poly.pdbx_strand_id
1 'polypeptide(L)'
;MSEETQPVDDKAHIRDELDFTNAEWITSTDDDDEPGVEIAFVDGYIGMRNGADPEGPVLVFTPEEWDAFVAGAKDGEFDEP
;
A
#
# COMPACT_ATOMS: atom_id res chain seq x y z
N MET A 1 -1.18 -21.53 -25.43
CA MET A 1 0.12 -20.86 -25.22
C MET A 1 -0.09 -19.43 -25.67
N SER A 2 -0.45 -18.47 -24.83
CA SER A 2 -0.43 -18.36 -23.38
C SER A 2 -1.59 -17.43 -23.00
N GLU A 3 -2.31 -17.74 -21.94
CA GLU A 3 -3.27 -16.79 -21.36
C GLU A 3 -2.46 -15.66 -20.71
N GLU A 4 -2.41 -14.51 -21.39
CA GLU A 4 -2.02 -13.24 -20.78
C GLU A 4 -3.12 -12.91 -19.77
N THR A 5 -2.93 -13.34 -18.53
CA THR A 5 -3.77 -12.93 -17.39
C THR A 5 -3.54 -11.45 -17.17
N GLN A 6 -4.28 -10.62 -17.91
CA GLN A 6 -4.40 -9.21 -17.60
C GLN A 6 -4.86 -9.12 -16.14
N PRO A 7 -4.08 -8.51 -15.23
CA PRO A 7 -4.53 -8.34 -13.85
C PRO A 7 -5.77 -7.46 -13.93
N VAL A 8 -6.92 -8.07 -13.69
CA VAL A 8 -8.19 -7.36 -13.63
C VAL A 8 -8.08 -6.36 -12.47
N ASP A 9 -7.99 -5.08 -12.81
CA ASP A 9 -8.24 -3.93 -11.91
C ASP A 9 -9.70 -3.95 -11.44
N ASP A 10 -10.06 -4.99 -10.70
CA ASP A 10 -11.33 -5.15 -10.00
C ASP A 10 -11.19 -4.66 -8.54
N LYS A 11 -10.12 -3.92 -8.23
CA LYS A 11 -9.86 -3.36 -6.88
C LYS A 11 -10.89 -2.37 -6.38
N ALA A 12 -11.66 -1.77 -7.29
CA ALA A 12 -12.62 -0.74 -6.94
C ALA A 12 -13.70 -1.26 -5.99
N HIS A 13 -14.11 -2.54 -6.09
CA HIS A 13 -15.15 -3.08 -5.23
C HIS A 13 -14.61 -3.51 -3.85
N ILE A 14 -13.39 -4.05 -3.80
CA ILE A 14 -12.78 -4.54 -2.55
C ILE A 14 -12.21 -3.43 -1.65
N ARG A 15 -11.83 -2.26 -2.19
CA ARG A 15 -11.29 -1.17 -1.36
C ARG A 15 -12.28 -0.67 -0.31
N ASP A 16 -13.56 -0.65 -0.64
CA ASP A 16 -14.64 -0.25 0.28
C ASP A 16 -15.04 -1.37 1.26
N GLU A 17 -14.61 -2.62 1.02
CA GLU A 17 -14.92 -3.79 1.85
C GLU A 17 -13.85 -4.09 2.91
N LEU A 18 -12.62 -3.58 2.73
CA LEU A 18 -11.50 -3.80 3.66
C LEU A 18 -11.65 -2.95 4.92
N ASP A 19 -11.67 -3.61 6.09
CA ASP A 19 -11.70 -2.94 7.39
C ASP A 19 -10.29 -2.74 7.96
N PHE A 20 -9.82 -1.49 7.95
CA PHE A 20 -8.52 -1.12 8.55
C PHE A 20 -8.64 -0.64 10.01
N THR A 21 -9.84 -0.66 10.60
CA THR A 21 -10.09 -0.11 11.94
C THR A 21 -9.21 -0.75 13.02
N ASN A 22 -8.92 -2.05 12.90
CA ASN A 22 -8.08 -2.80 13.85
C ASN A 22 -6.76 -3.26 13.23
N ALA A 23 -6.34 -2.62 12.13
CA ALA A 23 -5.10 -3.00 11.46
C ALA A 23 -3.88 -2.63 12.30
N GLU A 24 -2.87 -3.50 12.29
CA GLU A 24 -1.56 -3.22 12.90
C GLU A 24 -0.72 -2.42 11.89
N TRP A 25 -0.59 -1.12 12.15
CA TRP A 25 0.15 -0.19 11.29
C TRP A 25 1.64 -0.19 11.64
N ILE A 26 2.47 -0.32 10.61
CA ILE A 26 3.93 -0.33 10.68
C ILE A 26 4.42 0.97 10.08
N THR A 27 5.09 1.79 10.89
CA THR A 27 5.68 3.06 10.47
C THR A 27 6.99 2.85 9.71
N SER A 28 7.28 3.75 8.77
CA SER A 28 8.54 3.83 8.03
C SER A 28 9.65 4.58 8.78
N THR A 29 9.33 5.23 9.89
CA THR A 29 10.26 6.00 10.72
C THR A 29 10.30 5.46 12.14
N ASP A 30 11.45 5.62 12.81
CA ASP A 30 11.60 5.40 14.26
C ASP A 30 11.38 6.70 15.07
N ASP A 31 11.20 7.85 14.39
CA ASP A 31 11.04 9.18 15.00
C ASP A 31 9.56 9.58 15.07
N ASP A 32 9.05 9.80 16.28
CA ASP A 32 7.63 10.10 16.56
C ASP A 32 7.23 11.51 16.08
N ASP A 33 8.20 12.43 16.00
CA ASP A 33 8.00 13.82 15.55
C ASP A 33 8.01 13.98 14.01
N GLU A 34 8.38 12.94 13.25
CA GLU A 34 8.44 12.95 11.78
C GLU A 34 7.52 11.86 11.19
N PRO A 35 6.19 12.04 11.27
CA PRO A 35 5.25 11.03 10.81
C PRO A 35 5.42 10.76 9.31
N GLY A 36 5.96 9.59 9.00
CA GLY A 36 6.24 9.13 7.64
C GLY A 36 5.06 8.40 7.00
N VAL A 37 5.36 7.44 6.14
CA VAL A 37 4.38 6.49 5.60
C VAL A 37 4.15 5.35 6.59
N GLU A 38 2.92 4.87 6.69
CA GLU A 38 2.58 3.65 7.44
C GLU A 38 1.97 2.61 6.51
N ILE A 39 2.23 1.33 6.78
CA ILE A 39 1.63 0.20 6.07
C ILE A 39 0.95 -0.78 7.01
N ALA A 40 -0.08 -1.48 6.53
CA ALA A 40 -0.71 -2.57 7.26
C ALA A 40 -1.15 -3.70 6.31
N PHE A 41 -1.23 -4.92 6.86
CA PHE A 41 -1.68 -6.10 6.12
C PHE A 41 -3.07 -6.52 6.61
N VAL A 42 -4.06 -6.52 5.70
CA VAL A 42 -5.46 -6.82 6.01
C VAL A 42 -6.05 -7.70 4.90
N ASP A 43 -6.63 -8.84 5.26
CA ASP A 43 -7.31 -9.77 4.34
C ASP A 43 -6.52 -10.13 3.05
N GLY A 44 -5.18 -10.17 3.16
CA GLY A 44 -4.29 -10.49 2.03
C GLY A 44 -3.91 -9.28 1.16
N TYR A 45 -4.33 -8.08 1.53
CA TYR A 45 -3.97 -6.81 0.90
C TYR A 45 -3.02 -6.00 1.76
N ILE A 46 -2.37 -5.03 1.11
CA ILE A 46 -1.47 -4.08 1.76
C ILE A 46 -2.14 -2.70 1.70
N GLY A 47 -2.43 -2.14 2.87
CA GLY A 47 -2.84 -0.74 3.01
C GLY A 47 -1.61 0.14 3.23
N MET A 48 -1.60 1.31 2.60
CA MET A 48 -0.59 2.36 2.80
C MET A 48 -1.30 3.68 3.07
N ARG A 49 -0.87 4.41 4.10
CA ARG A 49 -1.41 5.75 4.42
C ARG A 49 -0.31 6.72 4.83
N ASN A 50 -0.67 8.00 4.88
CA ASN A 50 0.16 9.03 5.49
C ASN A 50 0.04 8.93 7.02
N GLY A 51 1.14 8.66 7.72
CA GLY A 51 1.17 8.61 9.18
C GLY A 51 0.84 9.95 9.84
N ALA A 52 1.02 11.07 9.12
CA ALA A 52 0.64 12.40 9.61
C ALA A 52 -0.88 12.65 9.54
N ASP A 53 -1.60 11.81 8.79
CA ASP A 53 -3.05 11.87 8.61
C ASP A 53 -3.68 10.46 8.68
N PRO A 54 -3.73 9.82 9.88
CA PRO A 54 -4.18 8.44 10.03
C PRO A 54 -5.64 8.19 9.62
N GLU A 55 -6.48 9.22 9.66
CA GLU A 55 -7.90 9.21 9.23
C GLU A 55 -8.05 9.51 7.72
N GLY A 56 -6.95 9.80 7.05
CA GLY A 56 -6.88 10.08 5.62
C GLY A 56 -7.11 8.84 4.75
N PRO A 57 -7.00 9.01 3.41
CA PRO A 57 -7.23 7.92 2.48
C PRO A 57 -6.16 6.83 2.60
N VAL A 58 -6.61 5.56 2.57
CA VAL A 58 -5.74 4.38 2.49
C VAL A 58 -5.61 3.94 1.03
N LEU A 59 -4.39 3.85 0.53
CA LEU A 59 -4.05 3.23 -0.74
C LEU A 59 -3.94 1.71 -0.54
N VAL A 60 -4.54 0.92 -1.43
CA VAL A 60 -4.62 -0.54 -1.26
C VAL A 60 -3.97 -1.24 -2.44
N PHE A 61 -3.04 -2.14 -2.14
CA PHE A 61 -2.28 -2.94 -3.09
C PHE A 61 -2.62 -4.42 -2.96
N THR A 62 -2.68 -5.15 -4.07
CA THR A 62 -2.50 -6.61 -4.04
C THR A 62 -1.05 -6.92 -3.69
N PRO A 63 -0.75 -8.17 -3.30
CA PRO A 63 0.64 -8.60 -3.14
C PRO A 63 1.50 -8.35 -4.39
N GLU A 64 0.97 -8.58 -5.60
CA GLU A 64 1.71 -8.41 -6.85
C GLU A 64 2.01 -6.94 -7.16
N GLU A 65 1.03 -6.04 -6.97
CA GLU A 65 1.27 -4.60 -7.13
C GLU A 65 2.20 -4.05 -6.05
N TRP A 66 2.14 -4.59 -4.83
CA TRP A 66 3.04 -4.19 -3.75
C TRP A 66 4.48 -4.57 -4.07
N ASP A 67 4.72 -5.80 -4.54
CA ASP A 67 6.04 -6.23 -5.02
C ASP A 67 6.56 -5.34 -6.14
N ALA A 68 5.72 -5.01 -7.13
CA ALA A 68 6.07 -4.11 -8.21
C ALA A 68 6.39 -2.68 -7.71
N PHE A 69 5.56 -2.13 -6.83
CA PHE A 69 5.76 -0.81 -6.22
C PHE A 69 7.08 -0.74 -5.45
N VAL A 70 7.37 -1.74 -4.61
CA VAL A 70 8.62 -1.80 -3.83
C VAL A 70 9.83 -1.95 -4.75
N ALA A 71 9.71 -2.73 -5.83
CA ALA A 71 10.79 -2.88 -6.81
C ALA A 71 11.10 -1.55 -7.52
N GLY A 72 10.08 -0.83 -7.99
CA GLY A 72 10.25 0.48 -8.63
C GLY A 72 10.83 1.53 -7.66
N ALA A 73 10.34 1.55 -6.42
CA ALA A 73 10.88 2.44 -5.39
C ALA A 73 12.37 2.18 -5.10
N LYS A 74 12.80 0.91 -5.07
CA LYS A 74 14.21 0.54 -4.89
C LYS A 74 15.09 0.86 -6.09
N ASP A 75 14.52 0.89 -7.30
CA ASP A 75 15.23 1.31 -8.51
C ASP A 75 15.40 2.84 -8.59
N GLY A 76 14.76 3.58 -7.67
CA GLY A 76 14.80 5.03 -7.62
C GLY A 76 13.82 5.70 -8.59
N GLU A 77 12.77 4.98 -9.03
CA GLU A 77 11.77 5.51 -9.95
C GLU A 77 11.04 6.75 -9.41
N PHE A 78 11.02 6.92 -8.07
CA PHE A 78 10.39 8.05 -7.38
C PHE A 78 11.38 9.09 -6.85
N ASP A 79 12.68 8.92 -7.06
CA ASP A 79 13.66 9.92 -6.65
C ASP A 79 13.55 11.16 -7.57
N GLU A 80 13.40 12.34 -6.97
CA GLU A 80 13.41 13.61 -7.72
C GLU A 80 14.82 13.89 -8.29
N PRO A 81 14.93 14.48 -9.50
CA PRO A 81 16.22 14.72 -10.18
C PRO A 81 17.12 15.76 -9.51
#